data_AF-A0ABD4RP82-F1
#
_entry.id   AF-A0ABD4RP82-F1
#
_cell.length_a   1.000
_cell.length_b   1.000
_cell.length_c   1.000
_cell.angle_alpha   90.00
_cell.angle_beta   90.00
_cell.angle_gamma   90.00
#
_symmetry.space_group_name_H-M   'P 1'
#
loop_
_entity.id
_entity.type
_entity.pdbx_description
1 polymer ?
#
loop_
_entity_poly.entity_id
_entity_poly.type
_entity_poly.pdbx_seq_one_letter_code
_entity_poly.pdbx_strand_id
1 'polypeptide(L)'
;MKIRRYLILVIIILITTGQSFISYGLESFEESYKSVEQLNNFKHKIENSSKEITIFHTNDIHGRYAEGDEYIQIGNLATLKKETPNSILVDAGDCLHGLPIVNMNKGEDAIKLIKSVGYDYITPGNHDFNYGKDRLLELSKIANSGDKTLKFLASNIFEDDKNIFDSNDIKEIDGIKIGFFGLTTQETKSKTGSKNVEGLEFRNPIESAKEQVNELKRKGADVIVAISHIGTNSLSKPNSIDIANKVNGIDLIIDGHSHTKFENGKQVGDTLIVSTGQYLEHIGEVKLTLDTNDTEHIKIENKSARLIEKEEALEYKLDSNISEKIGEIKKQQEQVLDKVIGVTKNTLDGSYENVRTKETNLGNLIGDILLDKTKADISLFNGGNIRDTIEKGDITIGSIADVFPFSNTIVTKKLTGEQIKSVLEHGVKLYPEKNSAFLQVGGISYYFDPKQKEGEKITGIMKDGKSLDMNKEYTVATNDYIALGGDEFPCLSKEPMLEDFGSLESAVIEYIEYKKEICKSVDGRISIKTKEELIIKSNESNLVLNGDEDNLNDSEDSANNEDTKNSNENKRKNLDKMKARESSNIKASKAEIKEKSPKTGDLGIKDSMFIFVASSVLIYLLNNNQINLKNKKVK
;
A
#
# COMPACT_ATOMS: atom_id res chain seq x y z
N MET A 1 66.93 46.17 -63.02
CA MET A 1 67.47 46.08 -61.63
C MET A 1 66.46 46.45 -60.53
N LYS A 2 65.60 47.47 -60.68
CA LYS A 2 64.64 47.89 -59.62
C LYS A 2 63.50 46.89 -59.33
N ILE A 3 62.98 46.20 -60.34
CA ILE A 3 61.86 45.22 -60.19
C ILE A 3 62.29 43.97 -59.40
N ARG A 4 63.54 43.50 -59.61
CA ARG A 4 64.08 42.31 -58.95
C ARG A 4 64.32 42.52 -57.43
N ARG A 5 64.60 43.76 -57.02
CA ARG A 5 64.73 44.11 -55.59
C ARG A 5 63.37 44.22 -54.89
N TYR A 6 62.34 44.70 -55.56
CA TYR A 6 60.97 44.72 -55.03
C TYR A 6 60.40 43.32 -54.86
N LEU A 7 60.64 42.41 -55.81
CA LEU A 7 60.17 41.03 -55.72
C LEU A 7 60.79 40.28 -54.54
N ILE A 8 62.08 40.47 -54.29
CA ILE A 8 62.80 39.88 -53.14
C ILE A 8 62.26 40.46 -51.82
N LEU A 9 62.01 41.77 -51.76
CA LEU A 9 61.45 42.40 -50.55
C LEU A 9 60.05 41.88 -50.24
N VAL A 10 59.20 41.72 -51.26
CA VAL A 10 57.84 41.17 -51.13
C VAL A 10 57.87 39.71 -50.68
N ILE A 11 58.79 38.89 -51.22
CA ILE A 11 58.97 37.50 -50.79
C ILE A 11 59.45 37.43 -49.33
N ILE A 12 60.39 38.28 -48.91
CA ILE A 12 60.85 38.32 -47.51
C ILE A 12 59.71 38.75 -46.58
N ILE A 13 58.90 39.75 -46.96
CA ILE A 13 57.73 40.17 -46.18
C ILE A 13 56.68 39.05 -46.11
N LEU A 14 56.44 38.31 -47.20
CA LEU A 14 55.50 37.18 -47.20
C LEU A 14 56.01 36.00 -46.35
N ILE A 15 57.31 35.71 -46.37
CA ILE A 15 57.90 34.64 -45.55
C ILE A 15 57.88 35.02 -44.06
N THR A 16 58.24 36.26 -43.73
CA THR A 16 58.27 36.74 -42.33
C THR A 16 56.88 36.90 -41.74
N THR A 17 55.90 37.38 -42.51
CA THR A 17 54.49 37.44 -42.07
C THR A 17 53.88 36.04 -41.99
N GLY A 18 54.20 35.13 -42.91
CA GLY A 18 53.78 33.73 -42.86
C GLY A 18 54.31 32.98 -41.63
N GLN A 19 55.60 33.13 -41.31
CA GLN A 19 56.17 32.53 -40.09
C GLN A 19 55.55 33.10 -38.80
N SER A 20 55.28 34.40 -38.77
CA SER A 20 54.65 35.04 -37.59
C SER A 20 53.20 34.56 -37.40
N PHE A 21 52.44 34.39 -38.48
CA PHE A 21 51.08 33.84 -38.42
C PHE A 21 51.05 32.36 -38.00
N ILE A 22 52.02 31.56 -38.46
CA ILE A 22 52.14 30.15 -38.06
C ILE A 22 52.55 30.04 -36.59
N SER A 23 53.49 30.86 -36.11
CA SER A 23 53.91 30.86 -34.71
C SER A 23 52.77 31.30 -33.78
N TYR A 24 52.04 32.37 -34.14
CA TYR A 24 50.90 32.85 -33.36
C TYR A 24 49.73 31.85 -33.39
N GLY A 25 49.52 31.19 -34.52
CA GLY A 25 48.54 30.10 -34.65
C GLY A 25 48.91 28.89 -33.80
N LEU A 26 50.19 28.52 -33.72
CA LEU A 26 50.69 27.41 -32.90
C LEU A 26 50.64 27.73 -31.40
N GLU A 27 51.01 28.94 -30.97
CA GLU A 27 50.86 29.38 -29.57
C GLU A 27 49.39 29.40 -29.15
N SER A 28 48.51 29.96 -30.00
CA SER A 28 47.07 29.96 -29.75
C SER A 28 46.47 28.55 -29.73
N PHE A 29 46.99 27.63 -30.55
CA PHE A 29 46.56 26.23 -30.55
C PHE A 29 47.08 25.47 -29.32
N GLU A 30 48.32 25.73 -28.87
CA GLU A 30 48.87 25.17 -27.63
C GLU A 30 48.13 25.70 -26.38
N GLU A 31 47.80 26.99 -26.32
CA GLU A 31 46.97 27.55 -25.24
C GLU A 31 45.55 26.97 -25.26
N SER A 32 44.95 26.81 -26.44
CA SER A 32 43.65 26.16 -26.60
C SER A 32 43.69 24.67 -26.22
N TYR A 33 44.77 23.97 -26.55
CA TYR A 33 44.94 22.56 -26.21
C TYR A 33 45.16 22.38 -24.71
N LYS A 34 46.01 23.21 -24.08
CA LYS A 34 46.21 23.23 -22.62
C LYS A 34 44.93 23.56 -21.87
N SER A 35 44.11 24.48 -22.38
CA SER A 35 42.82 24.82 -21.76
C SER A 35 41.78 23.72 -21.94
N VAL A 36 41.76 23.01 -23.07
CA VAL A 36 40.93 21.79 -23.27
C VAL A 36 41.40 20.64 -22.37
N GLU A 37 42.71 20.45 -22.22
CA GLU A 37 43.28 19.44 -21.32
C GLU A 37 43.02 19.77 -19.85
N GLN A 38 43.08 21.06 -19.46
CA GLN A 38 42.68 21.53 -18.14
C GLN A 38 41.17 21.36 -17.91
N LEU A 39 40.33 21.66 -18.89
CA LEU A 39 38.89 21.41 -18.83
C LEU A 39 38.57 19.91 -18.72
N ASN A 40 39.26 19.06 -19.48
CA ASN A 40 39.11 17.62 -19.40
C ASN A 40 39.59 17.10 -18.05
N ASN A 41 40.75 17.55 -17.55
CA ASN A 41 41.24 17.19 -16.22
C ASN A 41 40.33 17.72 -15.10
N PHE A 42 39.73 18.90 -15.26
CA PHE A 42 38.77 19.46 -14.31
C PHE A 42 37.45 18.68 -14.33
N LYS A 43 36.96 18.30 -15.51
CA LYS A 43 35.76 17.47 -15.68
C LYS A 43 36.00 16.04 -15.16
N HIS A 44 37.18 15.48 -15.39
CA HIS A 44 37.61 14.17 -14.87
C HIS A 44 37.87 14.19 -13.36
N LYS A 45 38.18 15.36 -12.78
CA LYS A 45 38.27 15.59 -11.34
C LYS A 45 36.90 15.79 -10.70
N ILE A 46 35.95 16.41 -11.39
CA ILE A 46 34.53 16.53 -10.99
C ILE A 46 33.81 15.18 -11.06
N GLU A 47 34.04 14.39 -12.11
CA GLU A 47 33.50 13.02 -12.22
C GLU A 47 34.07 12.06 -11.15
N ASN A 48 35.15 12.46 -10.46
CA ASN A 48 35.73 11.73 -9.33
C ASN A 48 35.42 12.37 -7.95
N SER A 49 34.70 13.49 -7.89
CA SER A 49 34.46 14.21 -6.63
C SER A 49 33.07 14.04 -6.04
N SER A 50 32.09 13.58 -6.80
CA SER A 50 30.73 13.37 -6.31
C SER A 50 30.26 11.98 -6.72
N LYS A 51 29.72 11.22 -5.77
CA LYS A 51 29.20 9.86 -6.00
C LYS A 51 27.70 9.83 -5.73
N GLU A 52 26.99 9.04 -6.53
CA GLU A 52 25.56 8.79 -6.36
C GLU A 52 25.33 7.39 -5.79
N ILE A 53 24.54 7.29 -4.72
CA ILE A 53 24.04 6.03 -4.19
C ILE A 53 22.52 6.02 -4.28
N THR A 54 21.98 4.93 -4.83
CA THR A 54 20.54 4.70 -4.92
C THR A 54 20.09 3.73 -3.82
N ILE A 55 19.10 4.11 -3.05
CA ILE A 55 18.42 3.22 -2.10
C ILE A 55 17.00 3.02 -2.61
N PHE A 56 16.72 1.80 -3.08
CA PHE A 56 15.35 1.37 -3.32
C PHE A 56 14.73 0.89 -2.01
N HIS A 57 13.45 1.18 -1.84
CA HIS A 57 12.73 0.70 -0.67
C HIS A 57 11.28 0.35 -0.95
N THR A 58 10.75 -0.50 -0.08
CA THR A 58 9.34 -0.90 -0.02
C THR A 58 8.90 -0.95 1.45
N ASN A 59 7.60 -0.94 1.69
CA ASN A 59 7.00 -1.15 3.00
C ASN A 59 5.58 -1.72 2.83
N ASP A 60 5.11 -2.46 3.83
CA ASP A 60 3.72 -2.95 3.91
C ASP A 60 3.28 -3.76 2.67
N ILE A 61 4.17 -4.63 2.15
CA ILE A 61 3.91 -5.45 0.95
C ILE A 61 2.69 -6.35 1.17
N HIS A 62 2.52 -6.85 2.39
CA HIS A 62 1.41 -7.70 2.79
C HIS A 62 1.14 -8.88 1.84
N GLY A 63 2.19 -9.60 1.44
CA GLY A 63 2.07 -10.79 0.59
C GLY A 63 1.84 -10.54 -0.90
N ARG A 64 1.79 -9.30 -1.38
CA ARG A 64 1.55 -8.97 -2.80
C ARG A 64 2.83 -9.05 -3.61
N TYR A 65 3.26 -10.28 -3.89
CA TYR A 65 4.50 -10.56 -4.64
C TYR A 65 4.28 -10.92 -6.11
N ALA A 66 3.14 -11.52 -6.41
CA ALA A 66 2.82 -12.15 -7.69
C ALA A 66 2.07 -11.19 -8.64
N GLU A 67 1.60 -11.73 -9.75
CA GLU A 67 0.73 -11.01 -10.69
C GLU A 67 -0.54 -10.46 -10.01
N GLY A 68 -0.82 -9.18 -10.27
CA GLY A 68 -2.03 -8.48 -9.86
C GLY A 68 -2.22 -7.19 -10.65
N ASP A 69 -3.47 -6.71 -10.71
CA ASP A 69 -3.85 -5.57 -11.55
C ASP A 69 -3.46 -4.20 -10.93
N GLU A 70 -3.38 -4.13 -9.60
CA GLU A 70 -3.22 -2.86 -8.87
C GLU A 70 -1.81 -2.64 -8.30
N TYR A 71 -0.90 -3.62 -8.42
CA TYR A 71 0.44 -3.52 -7.85
C TYR A 71 1.53 -4.10 -8.78
N ILE A 72 2.77 -3.80 -8.43
CA ILE A 72 3.99 -4.21 -9.14
C ILE A 72 4.33 -5.65 -8.74
N GLN A 73 4.67 -6.49 -9.72
CA GLN A 73 5.18 -7.82 -9.40
C GLN A 73 6.62 -7.70 -8.90
N ILE A 74 6.97 -8.42 -7.84
CA ILE A 74 8.30 -8.29 -7.23
C ILE A 74 9.44 -8.72 -8.19
N GLY A 75 9.11 -9.47 -9.24
CA GLY A 75 10.04 -9.79 -10.34
C GLY A 75 10.47 -8.58 -11.17
N ASN A 76 9.64 -7.54 -11.30
CA ASN A 76 10.04 -6.28 -11.95
C ASN A 76 11.07 -5.54 -11.09
N LEU A 77 10.83 -5.47 -9.77
CA LEU A 77 11.77 -4.88 -8.81
C LEU A 77 13.12 -5.60 -8.80
N ALA A 78 13.13 -6.94 -8.90
CA ALA A 78 14.36 -7.70 -9.00
C ALA A 78 15.21 -7.28 -10.21
N THR A 79 14.58 -7.08 -11.36
CA THR A 79 15.27 -6.62 -12.57
C THR A 79 15.74 -5.17 -12.45
N LEU A 80 14.89 -4.26 -11.96
CA LEU A 80 15.26 -2.87 -11.67
C LEU A 80 16.50 -2.80 -10.76
N LYS A 81 16.50 -3.59 -9.67
CA LYS A 81 17.61 -3.65 -8.72
C LYS A 81 18.90 -4.16 -9.37
N LYS A 82 18.80 -5.15 -10.24
CA LYS A 82 19.94 -5.76 -10.95
C LYS A 82 20.53 -4.83 -12.01
N GLU A 83 19.69 -4.05 -12.70
CA GLU A 83 20.10 -3.12 -13.74
C GLU A 83 20.62 -1.78 -13.18
N THR A 84 20.40 -1.51 -11.89
CA THR A 84 20.89 -0.31 -11.21
C THR A 84 22.16 -0.61 -10.41
N PRO A 85 23.37 -0.25 -10.88
CA PRO A 85 24.61 -0.44 -10.12
C PRO A 85 24.60 0.38 -8.82
N ASN A 86 25.42 -0.03 -7.84
CA ASN A 86 25.58 0.65 -6.54
C ASN A 86 24.29 0.91 -5.77
N SER A 87 23.25 0.14 -6.04
CA SER A 87 21.97 0.26 -5.35
C SER A 87 21.89 -0.62 -4.11
N ILE A 88 21.16 -0.16 -3.11
CA ILE A 88 20.74 -0.91 -1.92
C ILE A 88 19.23 -1.14 -2.04
N LEU A 89 18.73 -2.27 -1.55
CA LEU A 89 17.29 -2.52 -1.47
C LEU A 89 16.90 -2.89 -0.04
N VAL A 90 15.93 -2.17 0.52
CA VAL A 90 15.47 -2.38 1.90
C VAL A 90 13.95 -2.48 2.00
N ASP A 91 13.45 -3.20 3.00
CA ASP A 91 12.02 -3.26 3.31
C ASP A 91 11.75 -2.72 4.72
N ALA A 92 10.75 -1.86 4.87
CA ALA A 92 10.40 -1.27 6.15
C ALA A 92 9.36 -2.10 6.94
N GLY A 93 9.15 -3.38 6.62
CA GLY A 93 8.36 -4.31 7.42
C GLY A 93 6.95 -4.58 6.89
N ASP A 94 6.26 -5.53 7.54
CA ASP A 94 4.95 -6.06 7.16
C ASP A 94 4.93 -6.69 5.75
N CYS A 95 5.94 -7.52 5.51
CA CYS A 95 6.11 -8.25 4.28
C CYS A 95 5.83 -9.76 4.44
N LEU A 96 5.87 -10.32 5.66
CA LEU A 96 5.78 -11.77 5.89
C LEU A 96 4.36 -12.31 6.08
N HIS A 97 3.37 -11.42 6.16
CA HIS A 97 1.96 -11.78 6.31
C HIS A 97 1.09 -10.93 5.40
N GLY A 98 0.06 -11.53 4.82
CA GLY A 98 -1.00 -10.80 4.15
C GLY A 98 -1.86 -11.70 3.29
N LEU A 99 -1.43 -11.96 2.06
CA LEU A 99 -2.17 -12.83 1.14
C LEU A 99 -1.89 -14.33 1.40
N PRO A 100 -2.80 -15.23 0.97
CA PRO A 100 -2.62 -16.68 1.11
C PRO A 100 -1.25 -17.18 0.62
N ILE A 101 -0.70 -16.52 -0.40
CA ILE A 101 0.61 -16.86 -0.97
C ILE A 101 1.75 -16.91 0.05
N VAL A 102 1.64 -16.16 1.16
CA VAL A 102 2.63 -16.18 2.25
C VAL A 102 2.06 -16.65 3.58
N ASN A 103 0.75 -16.60 3.76
CA ASN A 103 0.11 -17.05 5.00
C ASN A 103 0.20 -18.57 5.18
N MET A 104 0.03 -19.33 4.10
CA MET A 104 -0.05 -20.79 4.17
C MET A 104 1.18 -21.47 4.76
N ASN A 105 2.37 -20.89 4.55
CA ASN A 105 3.62 -21.39 5.12
C ASN A 105 4.21 -20.47 6.19
N LYS A 106 3.39 -19.58 6.74
CA LYS A 106 3.75 -18.69 7.83
C LYS A 106 5.01 -17.87 7.51
N GLY A 107 5.01 -17.20 6.35
CA GLY A 107 6.02 -16.22 5.95
C GLY A 107 7.30 -16.75 5.29
N GLU A 108 7.50 -18.07 5.22
CA GLU A 108 8.73 -18.63 4.66
C GLU A 108 8.87 -18.40 3.15
N ASP A 109 7.76 -18.39 2.41
CA ASP A 109 7.79 -18.09 0.97
C ASP A 109 8.09 -16.60 0.73
N ALA A 110 7.63 -15.71 1.61
CA ALA A 110 8.02 -14.30 1.59
C ALA A 110 9.55 -14.15 1.71
N ILE A 111 10.15 -14.82 2.71
CA ILE A 111 11.62 -14.80 2.90
C ILE A 111 12.35 -15.31 1.66
N LYS A 112 11.89 -16.43 1.08
CA LYS A 112 12.49 -16.99 -0.14
C LYS A 112 12.43 -16.00 -1.30
N LEU A 113 11.30 -15.31 -1.50
CA LEU A 113 11.11 -14.35 -2.58
C LEU A 113 11.95 -13.09 -2.36
N ILE A 114 11.81 -12.40 -1.22
CA ILE A 114 12.53 -11.17 -0.88
C ILE A 114 14.05 -11.37 -0.96
N LYS A 115 14.56 -12.47 -0.40
CA LYS A 115 15.98 -12.83 -0.48
C LYS A 115 16.44 -13.06 -1.92
N SER A 116 15.58 -13.61 -2.77
CA SER A 116 15.92 -13.87 -4.18
C SER A 116 15.98 -12.59 -4.99
N VAL A 117 15.10 -11.63 -4.70
CA VAL A 117 15.05 -10.29 -5.31
C VAL A 117 16.32 -9.49 -5.00
N GLY A 118 16.92 -9.74 -3.83
CA GLY A 118 18.20 -9.14 -3.44
C GLY A 118 18.05 -7.95 -2.49
N TYR A 119 17.07 -8.03 -1.58
CA TYR A 119 17.02 -7.13 -0.43
C TYR A 119 18.25 -7.34 0.46
N ASP A 120 18.74 -6.25 1.03
CA ASP A 120 19.88 -6.21 1.93
C ASP A 120 19.43 -6.24 3.39
N TYR A 121 18.44 -5.40 3.72
CA TYR A 121 17.94 -5.19 5.07
C TYR A 121 16.42 -5.20 5.11
N ILE A 122 15.86 -5.76 6.17
CA ILE A 122 14.47 -5.54 6.55
C ILE A 122 14.35 -5.19 8.03
N THR A 123 13.36 -4.39 8.38
CA THR A 123 12.94 -4.21 9.78
C THR A 123 11.63 -4.95 9.98
N PRO A 124 11.45 -5.76 11.04
CA PRO A 124 10.19 -6.44 11.28
C PRO A 124 9.10 -5.42 11.62
N GLY A 125 7.98 -5.50 10.92
CA GLY A 125 6.76 -4.77 11.25
C GLY A 125 5.90 -5.52 12.27
N ASN A 126 4.74 -4.97 12.64
CA ASN A 126 3.87 -5.63 13.61
C ASN A 126 3.28 -6.93 13.08
N HIS A 127 2.86 -6.98 11.82
CA HIS A 127 2.23 -8.17 11.25
C HIS A 127 3.23 -9.28 10.93
N ASP A 128 4.53 -9.00 10.90
CA ASP A 128 5.57 -10.02 10.83
C ASP A 128 5.62 -10.91 12.09
N PHE A 129 5.03 -10.45 13.21
CA PHE A 129 4.85 -11.23 14.43
C PHE A 129 3.56 -12.08 14.45
N ASN A 130 2.71 -12.04 13.41
CA ASN A 130 1.41 -12.73 13.42
C ASN A 130 1.50 -14.25 13.66
N TYR A 131 2.66 -14.85 13.38
CA TYR A 131 2.91 -16.28 13.63
C TYR A 131 3.72 -16.56 14.91
N GLY A 132 3.92 -15.54 15.75
CA GLY A 132 4.67 -15.59 16.99
C GLY A 132 6.17 -15.27 16.84
N LYS A 133 6.77 -14.76 17.92
CA LYS A 133 8.19 -14.38 17.98
C LYS A 133 9.14 -15.50 17.57
N ASP A 134 8.85 -16.75 17.96
CA ASP A 134 9.73 -17.89 17.69
C ASP A 134 9.82 -18.18 16.19
N ARG A 135 8.67 -18.09 15.49
CA ARG A 135 8.64 -18.24 14.03
C ARG A 135 9.38 -17.10 13.35
N LEU A 136 9.22 -15.85 13.80
CA LEU A 136 9.94 -14.72 13.21
C LEU A 136 11.47 -14.85 13.41
N LEU A 137 11.92 -15.31 14.58
CA LEU A 137 13.34 -15.57 14.85
C LEU A 137 13.90 -16.76 14.05
N GLU A 138 13.08 -17.76 13.74
CA GLU A 138 13.44 -18.82 12.82
C GLU A 138 13.61 -18.27 11.39
N LEU A 139 12.63 -17.50 10.92
CA LEU A 139 12.64 -16.88 9.59
C LEU A 139 13.84 -15.93 9.40
N SER A 140 14.20 -15.16 10.43
CA SER A 140 15.36 -14.26 10.37
C SER A 140 16.68 -15.02 10.24
N LYS A 141 16.81 -16.19 10.89
CA LYS A 141 17.98 -17.08 10.72
C LYS A 141 18.02 -17.68 9.31
N ILE A 142 16.88 -18.09 8.76
CA ILE A 142 16.79 -18.58 7.37
C ILE A 142 17.17 -17.47 6.38
N ALA A 143 16.70 -16.25 6.61
CA ALA A 143 17.02 -15.06 5.80
C ALA A 143 18.52 -14.76 5.78
N ASN A 144 19.21 -14.89 6.92
CA ASN A 144 20.64 -14.59 7.07
C ASN A 144 21.59 -15.75 6.69
N SER A 145 21.09 -16.84 6.11
CA SER A 145 21.89 -18.02 5.73
C SER A 145 22.18 -18.10 4.22
N GLY A 146 23.23 -18.82 3.79
CA GLY A 146 23.52 -19.08 2.37
C GLY A 146 24.15 -17.91 1.60
N ASP A 147 24.13 -17.98 0.26
CA ASP A 147 24.92 -17.08 -0.60
C ASP A 147 24.40 -15.64 -0.69
N LYS A 148 23.09 -15.44 -0.46
CA LYS A 148 22.47 -14.12 -0.38
C LYS A 148 22.00 -13.91 1.04
N THR A 149 22.59 -12.99 1.78
CA THR A 149 22.19 -12.70 3.15
C THR A 149 21.15 -11.59 3.18
N LEU A 150 20.02 -11.83 3.85
CA LEU A 150 19.04 -10.81 4.21
C LEU A 150 19.09 -10.59 5.72
N LYS A 151 19.44 -9.37 6.15
CA LYS A 151 19.58 -9.06 7.58
C LYS A 151 18.32 -8.39 8.13
N PHE A 152 17.88 -8.87 9.29
CA PHE A 152 16.81 -8.23 10.07
C PHE A 152 17.45 -7.24 11.04
N LEU A 153 17.05 -5.98 10.94
CA LEU A 153 17.49 -4.93 11.85
C LEU A 153 16.32 -4.50 12.74
N ALA A 154 16.52 -4.50 14.06
CA ALA A 154 15.60 -3.88 15.01
C ALA A 154 16.37 -3.50 16.28
N SER A 155 16.46 -2.21 16.58
CA SER A 155 17.25 -1.71 17.71
C SER A 155 16.47 -1.61 19.03
N ASN A 156 15.15 -1.77 18.99
CA ASN A 156 14.25 -1.51 20.11
C ASN A 156 13.39 -2.69 20.54
N ILE A 157 13.77 -3.93 20.19
CA ILE A 157 13.04 -5.15 20.59
C ILE A 157 13.92 -6.02 21.49
N PHE A 158 13.48 -6.21 22.74
CA PHE A 158 14.27 -6.88 23.77
C PHE A 158 13.52 -8.04 24.40
N GLU A 159 14.26 -9.05 24.82
CA GLU A 159 13.82 -10.14 25.69
C GLU A 159 14.88 -10.33 26.77
N ASP A 160 14.50 -10.28 28.05
CA ASP A 160 15.43 -10.38 29.19
C ASP A 160 16.65 -9.42 29.06
N ASP A 161 16.38 -8.16 28.73
CA ASP A 161 17.38 -7.09 28.50
C ASP A 161 18.37 -7.34 27.35
N LYS A 162 18.13 -8.35 26.50
CA LYS A 162 18.92 -8.62 25.29
C LYS A 162 18.14 -8.26 24.05
N ASN A 163 18.78 -7.56 23.11
CA ASN A 163 18.19 -7.36 21.81
C ASN A 163 18.14 -8.70 21.06
N ILE A 164 16.98 -9.01 20.47
CA ILE A 164 16.73 -10.28 19.79
C ILE A 164 17.06 -10.25 18.29
N PHE A 165 17.33 -9.07 17.73
CA PHE A 165 17.80 -8.86 16.36
C PHE A 165 19.11 -8.06 16.35
N ASP A 166 19.76 -8.00 15.18
CA ASP A 166 20.86 -7.06 14.99
C ASP A 166 20.33 -5.63 15.11
N SER A 167 21.00 -4.76 15.87
CA SER A 167 20.52 -3.39 16.07
C SER A 167 20.82 -2.48 14.88
N ASN A 168 22.03 -2.64 14.32
CA ASN A 168 22.55 -1.86 13.21
C ASN A 168 23.54 -2.68 12.38
N ASP A 169 23.84 -2.19 11.18
CA ASP A 169 24.90 -2.68 10.31
C ASP A 169 25.50 -1.52 9.51
N ILE A 170 26.72 -1.69 8.99
CA ILE A 170 27.34 -0.74 8.06
C ILE A 170 27.63 -1.44 6.75
N LYS A 171 27.12 -0.87 5.65
CA LYS A 171 27.43 -1.31 4.29
C LYS A 171 28.33 -0.27 3.62
N GLU A 172 29.45 -0.75 3.07
CA GLU A 172 30.35 0.09 2.30
C GLU A 172 30.08 -0.06 0.80
N ILE A 173 29.83 1.06 0.11
CA ILE A 173 29.63 1.11 -1.34
C ILE A 173 30.54 2.20 -1.89
N ASP A 174 31.43 1.83 -2.81
CA ASP A 174 32.43 2.73 -3.39
C ASP A 174 33.20 3.57 -2.35
N GLY A 175 33.53 2.97 -1.20
CA GLY A 175 34.26 3.61 -0.11
C GLY A 175 33.40 4.51 0.80
N ILE A 176 32.09 4.60 0.57
CA ILE A 176 31.14 5.33 1.43
C ILE A 176 30.50 4.34 2.40
N LYS A 177 30.55 4.63 3.70
CA LYS A 177 29.99 3.80 4.76
C LYS A 177 28.59 4.27 5.12
N ILE A 178 27.58 3.50 4.74
CA ILE A 178 26.19 3.76 5.09
C ILE A 178 25.81 2.90 6.28
N GLY A 179 25.50 3.55 7.40
CA GLY A 179 24.97 2.91 8.60
C GLY A 179 23.46 2.75 8.53
N PHE A 180 22.98 1.53 8.74
CA PHE A 180 21.56 1.20 8.81
C PHE A 180 21.21 0.76 10.22
N PHE A 181 20.04 1.18 10.72
CA PHE A 181 19.46 0.63 11.96
C PHE A 181 17.95 0.48 11.83
N GLY A 182 17.38 -0.47 12.56
CA GLY A 182 15.95 -0.78 12.51
C GLY A 182 15.15 -0.25 13.70
N LEU A 183 13.87 0.06 13.51
CA LEU A 183 12.93 0.44 14.56
C LEU A 183 11.54 -0.16 14.32
N THR A 184 10.96 -0.79 15.34
CA THR A 184 9.61 -1.38 15.26
C THR A 184 8.66 -0.71 16.25
N THR A 185 7.41 -0.50 15.86
CA THR A 185 6.42 0.20 16.69
C THR A 185 6.17 -0.48 18.03
N GLN A 186 5.94 0.33 19.08
CA GLN A 186 5.51 -0.19 20.38
C GLN A 186 4.05 -0.71 20.33
N GLU A 187 3.31 -0.35 19.28
CA GLU A 187 1.95 -0.84 19.02
C GLU A 187 1.91 -2.34 18.69
N THR A 188 3.04 -2.97 18.35
CA THR A 188 3.08 -4.39 17.97
C THR A 188 2.36 -5.29 18.98
N LYS A 189 2.45 -4.99 20.28
CA LYS A 189 1.76 -5.74 21.35
C LYS A 189 0.24 -5.80 21.16
N SER A 190 -0.38 -4.72 20.69
CA SER A 190 -1.83 -4.67 20.44
C SER A 190 -2.19 -5.04 19.00
N LYS A 191 -1.27 -4.90 18.05
CA LYS A 191 -1.47 -5.11 16.60
C LYS A 191 -1.32 -6.55 16.12
N THR A 192 -0.56 -7.38 16.82
CA THR A 192 -0.39 -8.79 16.46
C THR A 192 -1.01 -9.74 17.51
N GLY A 193 -1.58 -9.19 18.58
CA GLY A 193 -2.06 -9.93 19.73
C GLY A 193 -0.95 -10.20 20.75
N SER A 194 -1.27 -10.02 22.03
CA SER A 194 -0.29 -10.03 23.13
C SER A 194 0.48 -11.36 23.27
N LYS A 195 -0.14 -12.49 22.91
CA LYS A 195 0.48 -13.83 22.96
C LYS A 195 1.62 -14.00 21.96
N ASN A 196 1.51 -13.39 20.79
CA ASN A 196 2.51 -13.54 19.72
C ASN A 196 3.86 -12.90 20.09
N VAL A 197 3.85 -11.95 21.01
CA VAL A 197 5.02 -11.19 21.49
C VAL A 197 5.20 -11.30 23.00
N GLU A 198 4.70 -12.38 23.60
CA GLU A 198 4.85 -12.62 25.03
C GLU A 198 6.34 -12.63 25.43
N GLY A 199 6.68 -11.91 26.50
CA GLY A 199 8.06 -11.73 26.97
C GLY A 199 8.85 -10.63 26.26
N LEU A 200 8.35 -10.08 25.14
CA LEU A 200 9.05 -9.01 24.42
C LEU A 200 8.77 -7.62 25.01
N GLU A 201 9.83 -6.83 25.09
CA GLU A 201 9.82 -5.41 25.38
C GLU A 201 10.10 -4.61 24.10
N PHE A 202 9.15 -3.78 23.67
CA PHE A 202 9.34 -2.82 22.60
C PHE A 202 9.70 -1.47 23.24
N ARG A 203 10.98 -1.11 23.21
CA ARG A 203 11.52 0.10 23.85
C ARG A 203 11.17 1.36 23.06
N ASN A 204 11.32 2.51 23.73
CA ASN A 204 11.06 3.81 23.15
C ASN A 204 11.94 4.03 21.90
N PRO A 205 11.37 4.22 20.71
CA PRO A 205 12.14 4.27 19.47
C PRO A 205 13.00 5.55 19.36
N ILE A 206 12.65 6.64 20.05
CA ILE A 206 13.47 7.87 20.07
C ILE A 206 14.78 7.62 20.82
N GLU A 207 14.72 6.96 21.97
CA GLU A 207 15.94 6.68 22.75
C GLU A 207 16.82 5.65 22.04
N SER A 208 16.23 4.57 21.51
CA SER A 208 16.97 3.62 20.67
C SER A 208 17.61 4.30 19.46
N ALA A 209 16.90 5.18 18.75
CA ALA A 209 17.48 5.91 17.62
C ALA A 209 18.67 6.79 18.02
N LYS A 210 18.61 7.49 19.17
CA LYS A 210 19.77 8.28 19.67
C LYS A 210 20.98 7.40 19.93
N GLU A 211 20.78 6.23 20.53
CA GLU A 211 21.84 5.25 20.77
C GLU A 211 22.46 4.78 19.46
N GLN A 212 21.63 4.41 18.48
CA GLN A 212 22.10 3.92 17.17
C GLN A 212 22.83 4.99 16.38
N VAL A 213 22.36 6.24 16.38
CA VAL A 213 23.07 7.36 15.73
C VAL A 213 24.47 7.55 16.35
N ASN A 214 24.56 7.55 17.68
CA ASN A 214 25.85 7.70 18.36
C ASN A 214 26.79 6.52 18.06
N GLU A 215 26.26 5.30 18.04
CA GLU A 215 27.04 4.10 17.74
C GLU A 215 27.56 4.08 16.30
N LEU A 216 26.70 4.37 15.32
CA LEU A 216 27.06 4.40 13.90
C LEU A 216 28.06 5.52 13.59
N LYS A 217 27.90 6.71 14.18
CA LYS A 217 28.91 7.78 14.08
C LYS A 217 30.26 7.33 14.65
N ARG A 218 30.28 6.65 15.80
CA ARG A 218 31.51 6.12 16.40
C ARG A 218 32.16 5.03 15.54
N LYS A 219 31.35 4.25 14.80
CA LYS A 219 31.82 3.27 13.81
C LYS A 219 32.27 3.91 12.49
N GLY A 220 32.11 5.23 12.33
CA GLY A 220 32.53 5.99 11.15
C GLY A 220 31.57 5.88 9.97
N ALA A 221 30.26 5.83 10.22
CA ALA A 221 29.25 5.96 9.17
C ALA A 221 29.25 7.40 8.62
N ASP A 222 29.25 7.51 7.29
CA ASP A 222 29.14 8.77 6.54
C ASP A 222 27.69 9.21 6.37
N VAL A 223 26.79 8.22 6.26
CA VAL A 223 25.34 8.39 6.12
C VAL A 223 24.65 7.47 7.12
N ILE A 224 23.60 7.96 7.79
CA ILE A 224 22.80 7.17 8.72
C ILE A 224 21.36 7.09 8.23
N VAL A 225 20.92 5.85 7.98
CA VAL A 225 19.58 5.49 7.52
C VAL A 225 18.85 4.70 8.60
N ALA A 226 17.68 5.19 9.01
CA ALA A 226 16.75 4.42 9.83
C ALA A 226 15.77 3.67 8.91
N ILE A 227 15.65 2.36 9.08
CA ILE A 227 14.58 1.55 8.49
C ILE A 227 13.54 1.37 9.59
N SER A 228 12.34 1.90 9.38
CA SER A 228 11.38 2.14 10.44
C SER A 228 10.03 1.52 10.10
N HIS A 229 9.47 0.79 11.05
CA HIS A 229 8.08 0.36 11.03
C HIS A 229 7.35 1.01 12.22
N ILE A 230 7.35 2.35 12.21
CA ILE A 230 6.80 3.18 13.30
C ILE A 230 5.54 3.91 12.82
N GLY A 231 5.49 4.32 11.56
CA GLY A 231 4.40 5.11 11.00
C GLY A 231 4.63 6.61 11.16
N THR A 232 3.90 7.37 10.34
CA THR A 232 3.98 8.85 10.29
C THR A 232 2.71 9.56 10.73
N ASN A 233 1.60 8.83 10.86
CA ASN A 233 0.31 9.40 11.23
C ASN A 233 0.28 9.84 12.72
N SER A 234 -0.74 10.59 13.10
CA SER A 234 -0.88 11.10 14.48
C SER A 234 -1.30 10.02 15.49
N LEU A 235 -1.76 8.86 15.04
CA LEU A 235 -2.20 7.76 15.89
C LEU A 235 -1.00 6.95 16.41
N SER A 236 0.12 6.94 15.68
CA SER A 236 1.30 6.15 16.00
C SER A 236 2.37 6.88 16.78
N LYS A 237 2.06 7.35 18.00
CA LYS A 237 3.00 8.15 18.81
C LYS A 237 3.90 7.30 19.71
N PRO A 238 5.22 7.59 19.81
CA PRO A 238 5.97 8.55 18.98
C PRO A 238 6.12 8.05 17.53
N ASN A 239 5.89 8.95 16.56
CA ASN A 239 5.94 8.61 15.13
C ASN A 239 7.29 9.00 14.50
N SER A 240 7.56 8.62 13.25
CA SER A 240 8.82 8.94 12.56
C SER A 240 9.10 10.44 12.43
N ILE A 241 8.06 11.27 12.40
CA ILE A 241 8.20 12.74 12.44
C ILE A 241 8.70 13.20 13.82
N ASP A 242 8.20 12.59 14.91
CA ASP A 242 8.70 12.89 16.26
C ASP A 242 10.15 12.44 16.44
N ILE A 243 10.54 11.30 15.86
CA ILE A 243 11.91 10.80 15.86
C ILE A 243 12.83 11.78 15.13
N ALA A 244 12.50 12.16 13.89
CA ALA A 244 13.28 13.13 13.12
C ALA A 244 13.44 14.48 13.84
N ASN A 245 12.40 14.97 14.53
CA ASN A 245 12.48 16.22 15.30
C ASN A 245 13.33 16.12 16.58
N LYS A 246 13.46 14.93 17.18
CA LYS A 246 14.10 14.73 18.49
C LYS A 246 15.48 14.09 18.41
N VAL A 247 15.86 13.54 17.26
CA VAL A 247 17.10 12.79 17.07
C VAL A 247 17.90 13.39 15.92
N ASN A 248 18.91 14.19 16.27
CA ASN A 248 19.80 14.80 15.28
C ASN A 248 20.80 13.77 14.73
N GLY A 249 21.09 13.86 13.43
CA GLY A 249 22.10 13.03 12.77
C GLY A 249 21.56 11.77 12.08
N ILE A 250 20.25 11.67 11.89
CA ILE A 250 19.64 10.73 10.94
C ILE A 250 19.49 11.46 9.61
N ASP A 251 20.02 10.92 8.53
CA ASP A 251 19.95 11.56 7.21
C ASP A 251 18.66 11.19 6.47
N LEU A 252 18.24 9.92 6.61
CA LEU A 252 17.10 9.32 5.94
C LEU A 252 16.34 8.40 6.91
N ILE A 253 15.02 8.51 6.92
CA ILE A 253 14.10 7.53 7.53
C ILE A 253 13.28 6.92 6.41
N ILE A 254 13.37 5.61 6.24
CA ILE A 254 12.54 4.80 5.36
C ILE A 254 11.47 4.16 6.25
N ASP A 255 10.22 4.60 6.15
CA ASP A 255 9.15 4.24 7.08
C ASP A 255 8.05 3.37 6.45
N GLY A 256 7.30 2.64 7.28
CA GLY A 256 6.11 1.83 6.94
C GLY A 256 4.96 2.04 7.92
N HIS A 257 4.17 1.00 8.22
CA HIS A 257 3.08 0.92 9.23
C HIS A 257 1.83 1.75 8.94
N SER A 258 1.99 3.04 8.65
CA SER A 258 0.86 3.96 8.44
C SER A 258 0.35 4.00 7.00
N HIS A 259 0.90 3.16 6.13
CA HIS A 259 0.58 3.05 4.69
C HIS A 259 0.61 4.41 3.96
N THR A 260 1.48 5.31 4.43
CA THR A 260 1.48 6.69 3.96
C THR A 260 2.29 6.79 2.68
N LYS A 261 1.74 7.43 1.64
CA LYS A 261 2.48 7.71 0.40
C LYS A 261 3.18 9.07 0.50
N PHE A 262 4.49 9.14 0.27
CA PHE A 262 5.21 10.40 0.09
C PHE A 262 5.86 10.47 -1.29
N GLU A 263 5.19 11.15 -2.23
CA GLU A 263 5.63 11.25 -3.64
C GLU A 263 7.09 11.71 -3.80
N ASN A 264 7.53 12.69 -3.01
CA ASN A 264 8.89 13.25 -3.06
C ASN A 264 9.60 13.20 -1.69
N GLY A 265 9.14 12.30 -0.81
CA GLY A 265 9.53 12.32 0.60
C GLY A 265 9.00 13.53 1.39
N LYS A 266 9.30 13.55 2.67
CA LYS A 266 8.94 14.61 3.63
C LYS A 266 10.19 15.04 4.39
N GLN A 267 10.66 16.26 4.13
CA GLN A 267 11.79 16.84 4.84
C GLN A 267 11.36 17.31 6.25
N VAL A 268 12.10 16.91 7.28
CA VAL A 268 11.93 17.33 8.68
C VAL A 268 13.30 17.67 9.26
N GLY A 269 13.59 18.96 9.42
CA GLY A 269 14.95 19.41 9.74
C GLY A 269 15.93 18.96 8.68
N ASP A 270 17.02 18.30 9.09
CA ASP A 270 18.00 17.71 8.17
C ASP A 270 17.61 16.31 7.68
N THR A 271 16.59 15.67 8.25
CA THR A 271 16.19 14.30 7.93
C THR A 271 15.15 14.25 6.81
N LEU A 272 15.37 13.41 5.79
CA LEU A 272 14.36 13.10 4.78
C LEU A 272 13.56 11.85 5.23
N ILE A 273 12.24 11.89 5.20
CA ILE A 273 11.37 10.75 5.51
C ILE A 273 10.70 10.27 4.23
N VAL A 274 10.72 8.97 3.94
CA VAL A 274 10.12 8.36 2.74
C VAL A 274 9.26 7.15 3.11
N SER A 275 8.23 6.88 2.30
CA SER A 275 7.32 5.74 2.45
C SER A 275 6.53 5.56 1.14
N THR A 276 6.24 4.31 0.75
CA THR A 276 5.72 3.95 -0.58
C THR A 276 4.21 3.73 -0.64
N GLY A 277 3.48 4.04 0.45
CA GLY A 277 2.11 3.59 0.59
C GLY A 277 2.08 2.17 1.11
N GLN A 278 1.58 1.22 0.33
CA GLN A 278 1.40 -0.17 0.72
C GLN A 278 1.50 -1.08 -0.52
N TYR A 279 1.50 -2.39 -0.30
CA TYR A 279 1.05 -3.39 -1.28
C TYR A 279 1.90 -3.54 -2.56
N LEU A 280 3.12 -3.00 -2.58
CA LEU A 280 3.91 -2.82 -3.81
C LEU A 280 3.15 -2.04 -4.91
N GLU A 281 2.26 -1.13 -4.52
CA GLU A 281 1.68 -0.16 -5.47
C GLU A 281 2.79 0.72 -6.09
N HIS A 282 3.85 0.99 -5.31
CA HIS A 282 5.01 1.78 -5.72
C HIS A 282 6.31 1.15 -5.23
N ILE A 283 7.41 1.47 -5.92
CA ILE A 283 8.78 1.26 -5.42
C ILE A 283 9.36 2.62 -5.07
N GLY A 284 9.89 2.79 -3.86
CA GLY A 284 10.57 4.01 -3.47
C GLY A 284 11.99 4.06 -4.01
N GLU A 285 12.39 5.19 -4.57
CA GLU A 285 13.76 5.46 -5.02
C GLU A 285 14.29 6.70 -4.30
N VAL A 286 15.34 6.53 -3.52
CA VAL A 286 16.09 7.63 -2.91
C VAL A 286 17.47 7.71 -3.55
N LYS A 287 17.85 8.89 -4.02
CA LYS A 287 19.19 9.19 -4.53
C LYS A 287 19.92 10.12 -3.57
N LEU A 288 21.08 9.67 -3.14
CA LEU A 288 22.01 10.43 -2.31
C LEU A 288 23.21 10.83 -3.17
N THR A 289 23.41 12.13 -3.34
CA THR A 289 24.60 12.70 -3.99
C THR A 289 25.58 13.12 -2.91
N LEU A 290 26.79 12.57 -2.92
CA LEU A 290 27.78 12.68 -1.86
C LEU A 290 29.06 13.32 -2.39
N ASP A 291 29.51 14.40 -1.76
CA ASP A 291 30.82 14.99 -2.00
C ASP A 291 31.90 14.08 -1.38
N THR A 292 32.73 13.53 -2.23
CA THR A 292 33.86 12.65 -1.89
C THR A 292 35.22 13.30 -2.16
N ASN A 293 35.28 14.64 -2.29
CA ASN A 293 36.56 15.37 -2.38
C ASN A 293 37.41 15.18 -1.11
N ASP A 294 36.75 15.11 0.04
CA ASP A 294 37.35 14.78 1.33
C ASP A 294 36.89 13.39 1.76
N THR A 295 37.72 12.39 1.52
CA THR A 295 37.42 11.00 1.85
C THR A 295 37.38 10.73 3.36
N GLU A 296 37.84 11.67 4.20
CA GLU A 296 37.70 11.58 5.65
C GLU A 296 36.41 12.24 6.16
N HIS A 297 35.79 13.11 5.35
CA HIS A 297 34.59 13.89 5.70
C HIS A 297 33.60 13.96 4.54
N ILE A 298 33.04 12.81 4.18
CA ILE A 298 32.01 12.70 3.14
C ILE A 298 30.76 13.48 3.58
N LYS A 299 30.20 14.28 2.67
CA LYS A 299 29.00 15.10 2.92
C LYS A 299 27.93 14.82 1.89
N ILE A 300 26.68 14.78 2.32
CA ILE A 300 25.54 14.73 1.42
C ILE A 300 25.32 16.11 0.81
N GLU A 301 25.50 16.24 -0.51
CA GLU A 301 25.21 17.46 -1.28
C GLU A 301 23.72 17.58 -1.57
N ASN A 302 23.07 16.46 -1.90
CA ASN A 302 21.66 16.43 -2.27
C ASN A 302 20.99 15.11 -1.88
N LYS A 303 19.70 15.20 -1.56
CA LYS A 303 18.80 14.07 -1.35
C LYS A 303 17.56 14.28 -2.19
N SER A 304 17.25 13.35 -3.08
CA SER A 304 15.97 13.31 -3.78
C SER A 304 15.29 11.98 -3.54
N ALA A 305 13.97 12.00 -3.48
CA ALA A 305 13.14 10.82 -3.41
C ALA A 305 12.05 10.92 -4.47
N ARG A 306 11.67 9.77 -5.03
CA ARG A 306 10.49 9.64 -5.87
C ARG A 306 9.88 8.25 -5.68
N LEU A 307 8.66 8.10 -6.18
CA LEU A 307 8.00 6.81 -6.30
C LEU A 307 8.02 6.36 -7.77
N ILE A 308 8.45 5.13 -7.99
CA ILE A 308 8.34 4.44 -9.27
C ILE A 308 6.96 3.79 -9.29
N GLU A 309 6.14 4.30 -10.20
CA GLU A 309 4.78 3.83 -10.46
C GLU A 309 4.80 2.50 -11.22
N LYS A 310 3.66 1.81 -11.22
CA LYS A 310 3.54 0.50 -11.87
C LYS A 310 3.91 0.52 -13.34
N GLU A 311 3.46 1.53 -14.08
CA GLU A 311 3.72 1.64 -15.52
C GLU A 311 5.21 1.70 -15.84
N GLU A 312 5.99 2.42 -15.03
CA GLU A 312 7.45 2.49 -15.15
C GLU A 312 8.09 1.16 -14.75
N ALA A 313 7.64 0.54 -13.66
CA ALA A 313 8.16 -0.76 -13.23
C ALA A 313 7.94 -1.87 -14.29
N LEU A 314 6.86 -1.79 -15.07
CA LEU A 314 6.56 -2.73 -16.15
C LEU A 314 7.53 -2.62 -17.35
N GLU A 315 8.30 -1.54 -17.47
CA GLU A 315 9.37 -1.43 -18.48
C GLU A 315 10.53 -2.39 -18.18
N TYR A 316 10.73 -2.74 -16.91
CA TYR A 316 11.68 -3.75 -16.48
C TYR A 316 11.07 -5.14 -16.66
N LYS A 317 11.76 -6.01 -17.40
CA LYS A 317 11.28 -7.38 -17.62
C LYS A 317 11.13 -8.13 -16.31
N LEU A 318 10.11 -8.96 -16.18
CA LEU A 318 9.98 -9.88 -15.05
C LEU A 318 11.20 -10.80 -14.97
N ASP A 319 11.86 -10.82 -13.80
CA ASP A 319 12.94 -11.78 -13.56
C ASP A 319 12.39 -13.22 -13.62
N SER A 320 12.99 -14.04 -14.48
CA SER A 320 12.51 -15.40 -14.76
C SER A 320 12.66 -16.34 -13.57
N ASN A 321 13.70 -16.17 -12.74
CA ASN A 321 13.91 -16.99 -11.55
C ASN A 321 12.86 -16.65 -10.48
N ILE A 322 12.57 -15.36 -10.28
CA ILE A 322 11.48 -14.94 -9.38
C ILE A 322 10.13 -15.47 -9.87
N SER A 323 9.87 -15.36 -11.17
CA SER A 323 8.63 -15.83 -11.78
C SER A 323 8.44 -17.34 -11.62
N GLU A 324 9.52 -18.12 -11.82
CA GLU A 324 9.51 -19.58 -11.61
C GLU A 324 9.20 -19.94 -10.16
N LYS A 325 9.85 -19.29 -9.19
CA LYS A 325 9.57 -19.49 -7.76
C LYS A 325 8.12 -19.18 -7.38
N ILE A 326 7.56 -18.08 -7.90
CA ILE A 326 6.15 -17.75 -7.69
C ILE A 326 5.26 -18.84 -8.28
N GLY A 327 5.59 -19.36 -9.46
CA GLY A 327 4.87 -20.48 -10.07
C GLY A 327 4.92 -21.76 -9.23
N GLU A 328 6.09 -22.11 -8.68
CA GLU A 328 6.25 -23.24 -7.76
C GLU A 328 5.44 -23.09 -6.49
N ILE A 329 5.45 -21.90 -5.87
CA ILE A 329 4.67 -21.56 -4.69
C ILE A 329 3.17 -21.73 -4.98
N LYS A 330 2.68 -21.13 -6.08
CA LYS A 330 1.27 -21.27 -6.49
C LYS A 330 0.86 -22.73 -6.68
N LYS A 331 1.71 -23.53 -7.34
CA LYS A 331 1.46 -24.96 -7.55
C LYS A 331 1.43 -25.77 -6.25
N GLN A 332 2.30 -25.44 -5.29
CA GLN A 332 2.26 -26.07 -3.96
C GLN A 332 0.98 -25.68 -3.20
N GLN A 333 0.52 -24.45 -3.39
CA GLN A 333 -0.68 -23.94 -2.74
C GLN A 333 -1.96 -24.52 -3.31
N GLU A 334 -2.05 -24.82 -4.60
CA GLU A 334 -3.21 -25.54 -5.17
C GLU A 334 -3.53 -26.80 -4.36
N GLN A 335 -2.51 -27.57 -3.96
CA GLN A 335 -2.69 -28.77 -3.14
C GLN A 335 -3.21 -28.46 -1.73
N VAL A 336 -2.85 -27.30 -1.17
CA VAL A 336 -3.31 -26.85 0.15
C VAL A 336 -4.73 -26.28 0.07
N LEU A 337 -5.04 -25.52 -0.99
CA LEU A 337 -6.35 -24.93 -1.24
C LEU A 337 -7.42 -26.00 -1.42
N ASP A 338 -7.07 -27.17 -2.00
CA ASP A 338 -7.98 -28.31 -2.16
C ASP A 338 -8.28 -29.06 -0.85
N LYS A 339 -7.56 -28.76 0.24
CA LYS A 339 -7.77 -29.43 1.53
C LYS A 339 -9.17 -29.12 2.07
N VAL A 340 -9.99 -30.15 2.22
CA VAL A 340 -11.29 -30.08 2.90
C VAL A 340 -11.08 -29.90 4.41
N ILE A 341 -11.68 -28.84 4.95
CA ILE A 341 -11.59 -28.45 6.37
C ILE A 341 -12.89 -28.71 7.15
N GLY A 342 -14.01 -28.83 6.45
CA GLY A 342 -15.31 -29.16 7.01
C GLY A 342 -16.35 -29.35 5.93
N VAL A 343 -17.62 -29.46 6.33
CA VAL A 343 -18.77 -29.59 5.42
C VAL A 343 -19.87 -28.61 5.84
N THR A 344 -20.53 -27.96 4.89
CA THR A 344 -21.75 -27.18 5.16
C THR A 344 -22.99 -27.88 4.62
N LYS A 345 -24.04 -27.95 5.45
CA LYS A 345 -25.33 -28.57 5.10
C LYS A 345 -26.18 -27.72 4.16
N ASN A 346 -25.95 -26.41 4.14
CA ASN A 346 -26.64 -25.43 3.32
C ASN A 346 -25.62 -24.54 2.61
N THR A 347 -25.97 -24.02 1.43
CA THR A 347 -25.18 -22.95 0.78
C THR A 347 -25.11 -21.73 1.72
N LEU A 348 -23.90 -21.22 1.96
CA LEU A 348 -23.61 -20.04 2.75
C LEU A 348 -23.53 -18.83 1.82
N ASP A 349 -24.58 -18.03 1.79
CA ASP A 349 -24.78 -16.93 0.84
C ASP A 349 -23.84 -15.76 1.11
N GLY A 350 -22.83 -15.62 0.27
CA GLY A 350 -21.93 -14.48 0.21
C GLY A 350 -22.06 -13.68 -1.08
N SER A 351 -23.17 -13.84 -1.80
CA SER A 351 -23.36 -13.17 -3.08
C SER A 351 -23.36 -11.65 -2.93
N TYR A 352 -22.66 -10.96 -3.83
CA TYR A 352 -22.49 -9.50 -3.84
C TYR A 352 -23.80 -8.72 -3.61
N GLU A 353 -24.89 -9.20 -4.22
CA GLU A 353 -26.24 -8.63 -4.12
C GLU A 353 -26.77 -8.66 -2.68
N ASN A 354 -26.58 -9.79 -2.00
CA ASN A 354 -27.25 -10.08 -0.74
C ASN A 354 -26.47 -9.54 0.45
N VAL A 355 -25.14 -9.76 0.50
CA VAL A 355 -24.33 -9.30 1.64
C VAL A 355 -24.31 -7.78 1.80
N ARG A 356 -24.65 -7.05 0.73
CA ARG A 356 -24.68 -5.57 0.66
C ARG A 356 -26.07 -4.94 0.85
N THR A 357 -27.11 -5.75 1.04
CA THR A 357 -28.49 -5.25 1.12
C THR A 357 -29.37 -5.95 2.16
N LYS A 358 -29.03 -7.17 2.59
CA LYS A 358 -29.85 -7.95 3.55
C LYS A 358 -29.00 -8.88 4.41
N GLU A 359 -29.65 -9.49 5.40
CA GLU A 359 -29.06 -10.56 6.20
C GLU A 359 -28.68 -11.77 5.33
N THR A 360 -27.50 -12.32 5.56
CA THR A 360 -27.11 -13.62 4.98
C THR A 360 -26.65 -14.60 6.06
N ASN A 361 -26.81 -15.90 5.80
CA ASN A 361 -26.34 -16.91 6.74
C ASN A 361 -24.82 -16.96 6.83
N LEU A 362 -24.08 -16.63 5.77
CA LEU A 362 -22.63 -16.45 5.84
C LEU A 362 -22.26 -15.25 6.72
N GLY A 363 -22.93 -14.10 6.54
CA GLY A 363 -22.75 -12.92 7.41
C GLY A 363 -22.97 -13.24 8.89
N ASN A 364 -24.03 -13.99 9.19
CA ASN A 364 -24.32 -14.44 10.56
C ASN A 364 -23.24 -15.41 11.09
N LEU A 365 -22.74 -16.33 10.27
CA LEU A 365 -21.66 -17.24 10.65
C LEU A 365 -20.41 -16.45 11.03
N ILE A 366 -20.03 -15.47 10.21
CA ILE A 366 -18.86 -14.62 10.48
C ILE A 366 -19.05 -13.82 11.76
N GLY A 367 -20.23 -13.21 11.97
CA GLY A 367 -20.53 -12.54 13.23
C GLY A 367 -20.34 -13.45 14.45
N ASP A 368 -20.79 -14.71 14.37
CA ASP A 368 -20.61 -15.68 15.44
C ASP A 368 -19.13 -16.06 15.65
N ILE A 369 -18.36 -16.22 14.57
CA ILE A 369 -16.92 -16.52 14.63
C ILE A 369 -16.15 -15.36 15.28
N LEU A 370 -16.47 -14.11 14.91
CA LEU A 370 -15.86 -12.92 15.52
C LEU A 370 -16.14 -12.88 17.02
N LEU A 371 -17.37 -13.12 17.44
CA LEU A 371 -17.73 -13.18 18.87
C LEU A 371 -17.04 -14.33 19.59
N ASP A 372 -16.94 -15.50 18.98
CA ASP A 372 -16.26 -16.64 19.59
C ASP A 372 -14.75 -16.39 19.75
N LYS A 373 -14.09 -15.84 18.74
CA LYS A 373 -12.65 -15.53 18.77
C LYS A 373 -12.32 -14.44 19.78
N THR A 374 -13.12 -13.37 19.83
CA THR A 374 -12.80 -12.14 20.58
C THR A 374 -13.46 -12.05 21.96
N LYS A 375 -14.55 -12.80 22.18
CA LYS A 375 -15.45 -12.64 23.34
C LYS A 375 -16.05 -11.23 23.48
N ALA A 376 -16.12 -10.48 22.39
CA ALA A 376 -16.78 -9.17 22.34
C ALA A 376 -18.29 -9.27 22.59
N ASP A 377 -18.94 -8.14 22.90
CA ASP A 377 -20.38 -8.07 23.14
C ASP A 377 -21.19 -8.11 21.85
N ILE A 378 -20.62 -7.54 20.77
CA ILE A 378 -21.25 -7.28 19.48
C ILE A 378 -20.18 -7.48 18.39
N SER A 379 -20.57 -7.98 17.22
CA SER A 379 -19.72 -7.97 16.04
C SER A 379 -20.39 -7.20 14.91
N LEU A 380 -19.62 -6.34 14.24
CA LEU A 380 -20.04 -5.60 13.05
C LEU A 380 -19.08 -5.94 11.90
N PHE A 381 -19.61 -6.38 10.76
CA PHE A 381 -18.80 -6.80 9.63
C PHE A 381 -19.39 -6.31 8.31
N ASN A 382 -18.63 -5.54 7.54
CA ASN A 382 -19.12 -4.95 6.30
C ASN A 382 -19.23 -6.01 5.20
N GLY A 383 -20.35 -6.03 4.48
CA GLY A 383 -20.63 -6.97 3.39
C GLY A 383 -19.63 -6.85 2.23
N GLY A 384 -18.93 -5.72 2.11
CA GLY A 384 -17.83 -5.53 1.16
C GLY A 384 -16.68 -6.51 1.34
N ASN A 385 -16.50 -7.08 2.54
CA ASN A 385 -15.46 -8.05 2.87
C ASN A 385 -15.85 -9.51 2.58
N ILE A 386 -17.11 -9.81 2.29
CA ILE A 386 -17.56 -11.15 1.92
C ILE A 386 -17.65 -11.20 0.39
N ARG A 387 -16.79 -12.01 -0.23
CA ARG A 387 -16.53 -11.92 -1.68
C ARG A 387 -17.09 -13.07 -2.50
N ASP A 388 -17.41 -14.19 -1.86
CA ASP A 388 -17.97 -15.34 -2.55
C ASP A 388 -18.93 -16.14 -1.65
N THR A 389 -19.63 -17.09 -2.26
CA THR A 389 -20.56 -18.04 -1.65
C THR A 389 -19.86 -19.37 -1.42
N ILE A 390 -20.07 -19.98 -0.25
CA ILE A 390 -19.63 -21.35 0.00
C ILE A 390 -20.80 -22.28 -0.32
N GLU A 391 -20.66 -23.08 -1.37
CA GLU A 391 -21.71 -24.01 -1.77
C GLU A 391 -21.94 -25.12 -0.76
N LYS A 392 -23.14 -25.70 -0.79
CA LYS A 392 -23.45 -26.89 0.01
C LYS A 392 -22.47 -28.03 -0.33
N GLY A 393 -21.87 -28.62 0.70
CA GLY A 393 -20.93 -29.72 0.56
C GLY A 393 -19.63 -29.42 1.29
N ASP A 394 -18.53 -29.96 0.76
CA ASP A 394 -17.21 -29.80 1.32
C ASP A 394 -16.78 -28.33 1.28
N ILE A 395 -16.21 -27.87 2.40
CA ILE A 395 -15.59 -26.56 2.53
C ILE A 395 -14.09 -26.78 2.46
N THR A 396 -13.43 -26.18 1.48
CA THR A 396 -11.97 -26.25 1.35
C THR A 396 -11.31 -24.98 1.88
N ILE A 397 -9.99 -25.00 2.06
CA ILE A 397 -9.23 -23.77 2.33
C ILE A 397 -9.42 -22.77 1.18
N GLY A 398 -9.45 -23.25 -0.07
CA GLY A 398 -9.76 -22.43 -1.24
C GLY A 398 -11.10 -21.73 -1.14
N SER A 399 -12.14 -22.42 -0.68
CA SER A 399 -13.46 -21.79 -0.46
C SER A 399 -13.39 -20.62 0.53
N ILE A 400 -12.50 -20.66 1.53
CA ILE A 400 -12.33 -19.56 2.48
C ILE A 400 -11.52 -18.41 1.87
N ALA A 401 -10.47 -18.74 1.10
CA ALA A 401 -9.66 -17.75 0.38
C ALA A 401 -10.50 -16.97 -0.67
N ASP A 402 -11.42 -17.64 -1.36
CA ASP A 402 -12.34 -17.00 -2.31
C ASP A 402 -13.30 -16.03 -1.61
N VAL A 403 -13.77 -16.39 -0.41
CA VAL A 403 -14.66 -15.55 0.40
C VAL A 403 -13.93 -14.35 1.02
N PHE A 404 -12.71 -14.56 1.51
CA PHE A 404 -11.87 -13.55 2.18
C PHE A 404 -10.53 -13.37 1.46
N PRO A 405 -10.52 -12.82 0.23
CA PRO A 405 -9.30 -12.61 -0.53
C PRO A 405 -8.45 -11.45 0.02
N PHE A 406 -8.96 -10.75 1.03
CA PHE A 406 -8.28 -9.66 1.70
C PHE A 406 -7.60 -10.13 2.97
N SER A 407 -6.43 -9.56 3.21
CA SER A 407 -5.54 -9.85 4.34
C SER A 407 -6.01 -9.27 5.68
N ASN A 408 -7.31 -9.16 5.91
CA ASN A 408 -7.84 -8.45 7.06
C ASN A 408 -7.66 -9.22 8.36
N THR A 409 -7.37 -8.49 9.43
CA THR A 409 -7.32 -9.01 10.79
C THR A 409 -8.60 -8.72 11.55
N ILE A 410 -8.84 -9.48 12.62
CA ILE A 410 -9.97 -9.28 13.53
C ILE A 410 -9.51 -8.35 14.65
N VAL A 411 -10.21 -7.25 14.87
CA VAL A 411 -9.88 -6.29 15.92
C VAL A 411 -11.08 -5.98 16.80
N THR A 412 -10.83 -5.45 17.99
CA THR A 412 -11.88 -4.98 18.91
C THR A 412 -11.73 -3.50 19.28
N LYS A 413 -12.86 -2.83 19.49
CA LYS A 413 -12.96 -1.43 19.96
C LYS A 413 -14.03 -1.29 21.05
N LYS A 414 -13.96 -0.22 21.85
CA LYS A 414 -15.08 0.22 22.69
C LYS A 414 -15.94 1.20 21.90
N LEU A 415 -17.26 0.96 21.88
CA LEU A 415 -18.24 1.88 21.32
C LEU A 415 -19.44 2.01 22.25
N THR A 416 -20.00 3.21 22.38
CA THR A 416 -21.30 3.41 23.03
C THR A 416 -22.44 2.89 22.14
N GLY A 417 -23.61 2.64 22.72
CA GLY A 417 -24.79 2.28 21.93
C GLY A 417 -25.17 3.34 20.88
N GLU A 418 -24.97 4.63 21.19
CA GLU A 418 -25.14 5.73 20.23
C GLU A 418 -24.14 5.66 19.06
N GLN A 419 -22.87 5.39 19.35
CA GLN A 419 -21.85 5.18 18.32
C GLN A 419 -22.18 3.97 17.43
N ILE A 420 -22.65 2.87 18.02
CA ILE A 420 -23.10 1.69 17.28
C ILE A 420 -24.28 2.04 16.35
N LYS A 421 -25.25 2.82 16.84
CA LYS A 421 -26.35 3.31 15.99
C LYS A 421 -25.81 4.14 14.83
N SER A 422 -24.89 5.07 15.08
CA SER A 422 -24.29 5.91 14.03
C SER A 422 -23.58 5.08 12.95
N VAL A 423 -22.84 4.05 13.36
CA VAL A 423 -22.18 3.11 12.45
C VAL A 423 -23.20 2.31 11.62
N LEU A 424 -24.29 1.83 12.21
CA LEU A 424 -25.37 1.12 11.51
C LEU A 424 -26.14 2.03 10.53
N GLU A 425 -26.41 3.29 10.92
CA GLU A 425 -27.05 4.30 10.04
C GLU A 425 -26.22 4.51 8.78
N HIS A 426 -24.89 4.61 8.92
CA HIS A 426 -23.99 4.74 7.76
C HIS A 426 -24.04 3.51 6.86
N GLY A 427 -24.14 2.31 7.43
CA GLY A 427 -24.21 1.07 6.65
C GLY A 427 -25.47 0.98 5.77
N VAL A 428 -26.60 1.52 6.23
CA VAL A 428 -27.87 1.52 5.49
C VAL A 428 -28.12 2.80 4.68
N LYS A 429 -27.18 3.76 4.66
CA LYS A 429 -27.40 5.10 4.08
C LYS A 429 -27.84 5.07 2.60
N LEU A 430 -27.19 4.21 1.80
CA LEU A 430 -27.44 4.09 0.36
C LEU A 430 -28.58 3.14 0.01
N TYR A 431 -29.17 2.44 0.98
CA TYR A 431 -30.20 1.44 0.70
C TYR A 431 -31.39 2.06 -0.08
N PRO A 432 -31.87 1.43 -1.17
CA PRO A 432 -31.67 0.02 -1.58
C PRO A 432 -30.46 -0.24 -2.49
N GLU A 433 -29.58 0.73 -2.70
CA GLU A 433 -28.34 0.50 -3.46
C GLU A 433 -27.41 -0.44 -2.70
N LYS A 434 -26.62 -1.21 -3.46
CA LYS A 434 -25.68 -2.19 -2.92
C LYS A 434 -24.49 -1.45 -2.34
N ASN A 435 -24.36 -1.47 -1.02
CA ASN A 435 -23.33 -0.73 -0.30
C ASN A 435 -22.29 -1.69 0.28
N SER A 436 -20.99 -1.46 0.05
CA SER A 436 -19.92 -2.23 0.73
C SER A 436 -20.03 -2.09 2.25
N ALA A 437 -20.43 -0.91 2.72
CA ALA A 437 -20.56 -0.58 4.13
C ALA A 437 -21.82 -1.19 4.80
N PHE A 438 -22.67 -1.93 4.09
CA PHE A 438 -23.80 -2.60 4.74
C PHE A 438 -23.29 -3.64 5.75
N LEU A 439 -23.77 -3.60 7.00
CA LEU A 439 -23.19 -4.40 8.09
C LEU A 439 -24.00 -5.69 8.34
N GLN A 440 -23.32 -6.82 8.21
CA GLN A 440 -23.70 -8.08 8.86
C GLN A 440 -23.36 -7.98 10.35
N VAL A 441 -24.14 -8.64 11.21
CA VAL A 441 -24.04 -8.45 12.67
C VAL A 441 -24.06 -9.75 13.46
N GLY A 442 -23.51 -9.68 14.68
CA GLY A 442 -23.59 -10.73 15.70
C GLY A 442 -23.80 -10.12 17.08
N GLY A 443 -24.49 -10.85 17.96
CA GLY A 443 -24.77 -10.40 19.34
C GLY A 443 -25.88 -9.33 19.43
N ILE A 444 -26.37 -8.85 18.29
CA ILE A 444 -27.52 -7.94 18.16
C ILE A 444 -28.42 -8.36 16.99
N SER A 445 -29.63 -7.82 16.99
CA SER A 445 -30.44 -7.64 15.77
C SER A 445 -30.77 -6.16 15.61
N TYR A 446 -30.96 -5.69 14.37
CA TYR A 446 -31.39 -4.32 14.11
C TYR A 446 -32.50 -4.26 13.05
N TYR A 447 -33.28 -3.19 13.15
CA TYR A 447 -34.38 -2.88 12.27
C TYR A 447 -34.13 -1.55 11.59
N PHE A 448 -34.52 -1.43 10.33
CA PHE A 448 -34.42 -0.17 9.62
C PHE A 448 -35.61 0.10 8.69
N ASP A 449 -35.91 1.37 8.47
CA ASP A 449 -36.94 1.84 7.55
C ASP A 449 -36.28 2.68 6.45
N PRO A 450 -36.20 2.16 5.21
CA PRO A 450 -35.50 2.85 4.13
C PRO A 450 -36.19 4.15 3.68
N LYS A 451 -37.45 4.38 4.08
CA LYS A 451 -38.21 5.61 3.79
C LYS A 451 -37.82 6.78 4.70
N GLN A 452 -37.15 6.52 5.83
CA GLN A 452 -36.70 7.58 6.72
C GLN A 452 -35.50 8.33 6.10
N LYS A 453 -35.25 9.54 6.61
CA LYS A 453 -34.10 10.34 6.23
C LYS A 453 -32.81 9.63 6.63
N GLU A 454 -31.73 9.92 5.90
CA GLU A 454 -30.38 9.48 6.28
C GLU A 454 -30.07 9.90 7.73
N GLY A 455 -29.48 9.00 8.51
CA GLY A 455 -29.24 9.18 9.95
C GLY A 455 -30.43 8.81 10.86
N GLU A 456 -31.61 8.55 10.29
CA GLU A 456 -32.82 8.12 11.02
C GLU A 456 -33.42 6.79 10.49
N LYS A 457 -32.67 6.07 9.65
CA LYS A 457 -33.13 4.81 9.04
C LYS A 457 -33.14 3.68 10.05
N ILE A 458 -32.25 3.66 11.04
CA ILE A 458 -32.25 2.63 12.09
C ILE A 458 -33.40 2.90 13.06
N THR A 459 -34.40 2.01 13.04
CA THR A 459 -35.63 2.13 13.83
C THR A 459 -35.56 1.37 15.14
N GLY A 460 -34.62 0.43 15.30
CA GLY A 460 -34.36 -0.24 16.57
C GLY A 460 -33.13 -1.14 16.52
N ILE A 461 -32.49 -1.30 17.68
CA ILE A 461 -31.37 -2.23 17.87
C ILE A 461 -31.68 -3.04 19.12
N MET A 462 -31.61 -4.37 19.03
CA MET A 462 -31.93 -5.29 20.10
C MET A 462 -30.71 -6.13 20.46
N LYS A 463 -30.41 -6.19 21.76
CA LYS A 463 -29.42 -7.10 22.34
C LYS A 463 -30.09 -7.95 23.42
N ASP A 464 -29.96 -9.26 23.32
CA ASP A 464 -30.54 -10.23 24.28
C ASP A 464 -32.06 -10.02 24.51
N GLY A 465 -32.78 -9.68 23.43
CA GLY A 465 -34.22 -9.43 23.46
C GLY A 465 -34.65 -8.06 24.01
N LYS A 466 -33.72 -7.19 24.40
CA LYS A 466 -33.99 -5.83 24.92
C LYS A 466 -33.42 -4.76 23.99
N SER A 467 -33.99 -3.56 24.01
CA SER A 467 -33.40 -2.43 23.29
C SER A 467 -31.98 -2.15 23.78
N LEU A 468 -31.07 -1.85 22.84
CA LEU A 468 -29.70 -1.48 23.15
C LEU A 468 -29.69 -0.21 24.03
N ASP A 469 -28.86 -0.20 25.06
CA ASP A 469 -28.66 0.99 25.89
C ASP A 469 -27.70 1.94 25.16
N MET A 470 -28.20 3.12 24.79
CA MET A 470 -27.45 4.09 23.97
C MET A 470 -26.25 4.68 24.71
N ASN A 471 -26.27 4.71 26.05
CA ASN A 471 -25.19 5.30 26.85
C ASN A 471 -24.18 4.27 27.33
N LYS A 472 -24.50 2.97 27.24
CA LYS A 472 -23.60 1.90 27.67
C LYS A 472 -22.49 1.69 26.64
N GLU A 473 -21.27 1.46 27.12
CA GLU A 473 -20.15 0.99 26.29
C GLU A 473 -20.20 -0.52 26.08
N TYR A 474 -19.91 -0.93 24.84
CA TYR A 474 -19.83 -2.31 24.39
C TYR A 474 -18.48 -2.56 23.75
N THR A 475 -17.96 -3.77 23.93
CA THR A 475 -16.82 -4.27 23.16
C THR A 475 -17.34 -4.73 21.80
N VAL A 476 -16.84 -4.15 20.72
CA VAL A 476 -17.27 -4.44 19.35
C VAL A 476 -16.14 -5.08 18.58
N ALA A 477 -16.35 -6.29 18.07
CA ALA A 477 -15.45 -6.98 17.15
C ALA A 477 -15.75 -6.60 15.69
N THR A 478 -14.70 -6.39 14.91
CA THR A 478 -14.77 -6.00 13.49
C THR A 478 -13.50 -6.42 12.76
N ASN A 479 -13.38 -6.13 11.46
CA ASN A 479 -12.10 -6.15 10.76
C ASN A 479 -11.31 -4.83 10.90
N ASP A 480 -9.99 -4.92 10.75
CA ASP A 480 -9.04 -3.81 10.71
C ASP A 480 -9.37 -2.76 9.63
N TYR A 481 -9.82 -3.18 8.44
CA TYR A 481 -10.14 -2.27 7.33
C TYR A 481 -11.14 -1.19 7.76
N ILE A 482 -12.32 -1.55 8.28
CA ILE A 482 -13.31 -0.55 8.72
C ILE A 482 -12.94 0.09 10.06
N ALA A 483 -12.16 -0.60 10.89
CA ALA A 483 -11.62 -0.05 12.12
C ALA A 483 -10.59 1.07 11.88
N LEU A 484 -9.91 1.09 10.74
CA LEU A 484 -8.92 2.10 10.36
C LEU A 484 -9.48 3.17 9.41
N GLY A 485 -10.79 3.14 9.13
CA GLY A 485 -11.49 4.17 8.35
C GLY A 485 -11.94 3.73 6.96
N GLY A 486 -11.71 2.47 6.59
CA GLY A 486 -12.34 1.86 5.42
C GLY A 486 -13.86 1.99 5.44
N ASP A 487 -14.46 2.12 4.26
CA ASP A 487 -15.89 2.42 4.07
C ASP A 487 -16.39 3.71 4.77
N GLU A 488 -15.50 4.55 5.33
CA GLU A 488 -15.80 5.86 5.93
C GLU A 488 -16.77 5.83 7.13
N PHE A 489 -16.76 4.75 7.92
CA PHE A 489 -17.66 4.67 9.07
C PHE A 489 -17.38 5.78 10.12
N PRO A 490 -18.43 6.44 10.65
CA PRO A 490 -18.26 7.46 11.68
C PRO A 490 -17.68 6.84 12.95
N CYS A 491 -16.86 7.61 13.66
CA CYS A 491 -16.19 7.32 14.94
C CYS A 491 -15.27 6.08 15.01
N LEU A 492 -15.49 5.05 14.20
CA LEU A 492 -14.72 3.80 14.21
C LEU A 492 -13.22 4.04 14.10
N SER A 493 -12.74 4.87 13.16
CA SER A 493 -11.31 5.18 12.98
C SER A 493 -10.70 6.06 14.07
N LYS A 494 -11.53 6.76 14.85
CA LYS A 494 -11.10 7.67 15.92
C LYS A 494 -10.95 6.96 17.25
N GLU A 495 -11.73 5.91 17.49
CA GLU A 495 -11.65 5.13 18.72
C GLU A 495 -10.40 4.25 18.73
N PRO A 496 -9.73 4.11 19.89
CA PRO A 496 -8.54 3.29 20.00
C PRO A 496 -8.88 1.81 19.78
N MET A 497 -7.98 1.12 19.09
CA MET A 497 -8.02 -0.34 18.99
C MET A 497 -7.62 -0.96 20.32
N LEU A 498 -8.43 -1.88 20.84
CA LEU A 498 -8.14 -2.58 22.10
C LEU A 498 -7.16 -3.73 21.87
N GLU A 499 -7.50 -4.60 20.93
CA GLU A 499 -6.75 -5.83 20.64
C GLU A 499 -6.99 -6.29 19.20
N ASP A 500 -5.93 -6.78 18.55
CA ASP A 500 -5.92 -7.51 17.29
C ASP A 500 -5.77 -9.03 17.56
N PHE A 501 -6.63 -9.82 16.94
CA PHE A 501 -6.77 -11.27 17.11
C PHE A 501 -6.21 -12.07 15.91
N GLY A 502 -5.49 -11.41 15.00
CA GLY A 502 -4.87 -11.98 13.82
C GLY A 502 -5.82 -12.16 12.64
N SER A 503 -5.37 -12.94 11.66
CA SER A 503 -6.05 -13.16 10.37
C SER A 503 -7.50 -13.64 10.52
N LEU A 504 -8.42 -12.96 9.84
CA LEU A 504 -9.82 -13.38 9.71
C LEU A 504 -9.94 -14.74 9.04
N GLU A 505 -9.24 -14.93 7.92
CA GLU A 505 -9.21 -16.18 7.16
C GLU A 505 -8.82 -17.36 8.06
N SER A 506 -7.73 -17.20 8.82
CA SER A 506 -7.24 -18.22 9.74
C SER A 506 -8.26 -18.52 10.84
N ALA A 507 -8.91 -17.50 11.42
CA ALA A 507 -9.94 -17.70 12.43
C ALA A 507 -11.16 -18.46 11.89
N VAL A 508 -11.55 -18.19 10.64
CA VAL A 508 -12.65 -18.92 9.98
C VAL A 508 -12.25 -20.37 9.70
N ILE A 509 -11.04 -20.62 9.18
CA ILE A 509 -10.52 -21.98 8.96
C ILE A 509 -10.48 -22.76 10.27
N GLU A 510 -9.87 -22.20 11.32
CA GLU A 510 -9.78 -22.82 12.65
C GLU A 510 -11.16 -23.19 13.20
N TYR A 511 -12.14 -22.27 13.08
CA TYR A 511 -13.49 -22.50 13.56
C TYR A 511 -14.18 -23.64 12.80
N ILE A 512 -14.06 -23.68 11.47
CA ILE A 512 -14.65 -24.73 10.62
C ILE A 512 -13.95 -26.07 10.87
N GLU A 513 -12.62 -26.08 10.98
CA GLU A 513 -11.87 -27.29 11.32
C GLU A 513 -12.25 -27.84 12.70
N TYR A 514 -12.56 -26.96 13.66
CA TYR A 514 -13.04 -27.35 14.99
C TYR A 514 -14.48 -27.87 14.96
N LYS A 515 -15.40 -27.17 14.30
CA LYS A 515 -16.83 -27.55 14.24
C LYS A 515 -17.09 -28.75 13.34
N LYS A 516 -16.26 -28.95 12.30
CA LYS A 516 -16.37 -29.96 11.22
C LYS A 516 -17.61 -29.85 10.34
N GLU A 517 -18.76 -29.56 10.92
CA GLU A 517 -20.04 -29.43 10.24
C GLU A 517 -20.67 -28.07 10.52
N ILE A 518 -21.02 -27.35 9.47
CA ILE A 518 -21.69 -26.05 9.52
C ILE A 518 -23.14 -26.19 9.04
N CYS A 519 -24.09 -25.63 9.79
CA CYS A 519 -25.50 -25.62 9.42
C CYS A 519 -26.14 -24.26 9.71
N LYS A 520 -25.51 -23.18 9.21
CA LYS A 520 -25.98 -21.82 9.48
C LYS A 520 -27.15 -21.44 8.58
N SER A 521 -28.16 -20.83 9.20
CA SER A 521 -29.32 -20.22 8.54
C SER A 521 -29.48 -18.77 9.00
N VAL A 522 -30.26 -18.00 8.25
CA VAL A 522 -30.71 -16.65 8.65
C VAL A 522 -31.57 -16.78 9.91
N ASP A 523 -31.31 -15.94 10.92
CA ASP A 523 -31.98 -16.00 12.23
C ASP A 523 -32.65 -14.67 12.63
N GLY A 524 -32.77 -13.72 11.70
CA GLY A 524 -33.59 -12.50 11.83
C GLY A 524 -32.83 -11.32 12.46
N ARG A 525 -31.51 -11.29 12.29
CA ARG A 525 -30.65 -10.19 12.78
C ARG A 525 -30.88 -8.88 12.06
N ILE A 526 -31.32 -8.91 10.80
CA ILE A 526 -31.52 -7.69 10.02
C ILE A 526 -32.89 -7.75 9.37
N SER A 527 -33.73 -6.73 9.62
CA SER A 527 -35.04 -6.67 9.00
C SER A 527 -35.46 -5.24 8.68
N ILE A 528 -36.21 -5.11 7.58
CA ILE A 528 -36.89 -3.87 7.26
C ILE A 528 -38.18 -3.82 8.09
N LYS A 529 -38.29 -2.82 8.96
CA LYS A 529 -39.51 -2.56 9.74
C LYS A 529 -39.75 -1.07 9.83
N THR A 530 -40.97 -0.65 9.50
CA THR A 530 -41.37 0.74 9.65
C THR A 530 -41.44 1.12 11.13
N LYS A 531 -41.30 2.42 11.45
CA LYS A 531 -41.55 2.91 12.82
C LYS A 531 -42.96 2.54 13.29
N GLU A 532 -43.95 2.53 12.39
CA GLU A 532 -45.36 2.19 12.67
C GLU A 532 -45.53 0.73 13.10
N GLU A 533 -44.85 -0.22 12.47
CA GLU A 533 -44.91 -1.65 12.82
C GLU A 533 -44.31 -1.95 14.21
N LEU A 534 -43.33 -1.16 14.65
CA LEU A 534 -42.73 -1.29 15.98
C LEU A 534 -43.66 -0.70 17.07
N ILE A 535 -44.37 0.39 16.77
CA ILE A 535 -45.33 1.04 17.69
C ILE A 535 -46.56 0.14 17.92
N ILE A 536 -47.05 -0.56 16.89
CA ILE A 536 -48.20 -1.45 17.00
C ILE A 536 -47.87 -2.64 17.91
N LYS A 537 -46.68 -3.24 17.81
CA LYS A 537 -46.26 -4.34 18.68
C LYS A 537 -46.02 -3.93 20.13
N SER A 538 -45.50 -2.71 20.39
CA SER A 538 -45.39 -2.21 21.77
C SER A 538 -46.77 -1.96 22.40
N ASN A 539 -47.75 -1.55 21.60
CA ASN A 539 -49.12 -1.35 22.09
C ASN A 539 -49.85 -2.68 22.32
N GLU A 540 -49.67 -3.68 21.46
CA GLU A 540 -50.22 -5.02 21.65
C GLU A 540 -49.62 -5.75 22.88
N SER A 541 -48.31 -5.61 23.11
CA SER A 541 -47.67 -6.16 24.32
C SER A 541 -48.11 -5.47 25.61
N ASN A 542 -48.42 -4.17 25.57
CA ASN A 542 -49.02 -3.45 26.70
C ASN A 542 -50.52 -3.77 26.90
N LEU A 543 -51.26 -4.13 25.85
CA LEU A 543 -52.66 -4.55 25.95
C LEU A 543 -52.83 -5.93 26.58
N VAL A 544 -51.84 -6.82 26.46
CA VAL A 544 -51.87 -8.17 27.08
C VAL A 544 -51.53 -8.13 28.59
N LEU A 545 -50.90 -7.07 29.09
CA LEU A 545 -50.53 -6.92 30.51
C LEU A 545 -51.60 -6.22 31.37
N ASN A 546 -52.65 -5.66 30.77
CA ASN A 546 -53.70 -4.91 31.47
C ASN A 546 -55.06 -5.62 31.52
N GLY A 547 -55.09 -6.93 31.23
CA GLY A 547 -56.33 -7.70 31.14
C GLY A 547 -56.51 -8.69 32.29
N ASP A 548 -56.38 -8.26 33.54
CA ASP A 548 -56.87 -8.97 34.73
C ASP A 548 -56.85 -8.02 35.94
N GLU A 549 -57.94 -7.26 36.17
CA GLU A 549 -58.40 -6.81 37.50
C GLU A 549 -59.80 -6.15 37.41
N ASP A 550 -60.78 -6.87 37.97
CA ASP A 550 -61.99 -6.46 38.70
C ASP A 550 -63.14 -5.60 38.10
N ASN A 551 -64.33 -6.22 38.21
CA ASN A 551 -65.67 -5.64 38.27
C ASN A 551 -65.86 -4.75 39.52
N LEU A 552 -66.64 -3.66 39.41
CA LEU A 552 -67.94 -3.45 40.09
C LEU A 552 -68.44 -1.98 40.02
N ASN A 553 -69.77 -1.87 39.89
CA ASN A 553 -70.70 -0.76 40.19
C ASN A 553 -71.17 0.20 39.06
N ASP A 554 -72.41 -0.06 38.62
CA ASP A 554 -73.60 0.81 38.57
C ASP A 554 -73.46 2.29 38.20
N SER A 555 -74.09 2.71 37.09
CA SER A 555 -75.46 3.27 37.05
C SER A 555 -75.76 3.93 35.69
N GLU A 556 -76.99 3.70 35.18
CA GLU A 556 -77.88 4.51 34.31
C GLU A 556 -77.24 5.71 33.54
N ASP A 557 -77.46 5.98 32.25
CA ASP A 557 -78.77 6.21 31.62
C ASP A 557 -78.61 6.60 30.12
N SER A 558 -79.67 6.34 29.33
CA SER A 558 -80.12 7.02 28.09
C SER A 558 -79.25 7.12 26.80
N ALA A 559 -79.69 6.32 25.80
CA ALA A 559 -80.31 6.74 24.53
C ALA A 559 -79.59 7.68 23.51
N ASN A 560 -79.42 7.13 22.29
CA ASN A 560 -79.96 7.61 20.99
C ASN A 560 -78.98 7.75 19.81
N ASN A 561 -79.42 7.09 18.72
CA ASN A 561 -79.40 7.44 17.30
C ASN A 561 -78.07 7.38 16.54
N GLU A 562 -77.90 6.39 15.65
CA GLU A 562 -78.49 6.21 14.29
C GLU A 562 -77.73 6.95 13.18
N ASP A 563 -77.36 6.13 12.19
CA ASP A 563 -77.19 6.42 10.76
C ASP A 563 -76.08 7.38 10.32
N THR A 564 -75.15 6.94 9.45
CA THR A 564 -75.50 6.70 8.05
C THR A 564 -74.47 5.84 7.32
N LYS A 565 -74.99 4.94 6.48
CA LYS A 565 -74.33 4.10 5.47
C LYS A 565 -73.95 4.88 4.20
N ASN A 566 -73.07 4.21 3.42
CA ASN A 566 -72.92 4.23 1.95
C ASN A 566 -72.21 5.47 1.39
N SER A 567 -71.32 5.40 0.39
CA SER A 567 -70.98 4.43 -0.67
C SER A 567 -69.68 4.97 -1.33
N ASN A 568 -68.87 4.31 -2.15
CA ASN A 568 -69.18 3.55 -3.36
C ASN A 568 -67.88 2.92 -3.90
N GLU A 569 -68.00 1.71 -4.43
CA GLU A 569 -67.01 0.99 -5.24
C GLU A 569 -66.96 1.47 -6.71
N ASN A 570 -65.88 1.02 -7.39
CA ASN A 570 -65.67 0.76 -8.85
C ASN A 570 -64.55 1.62 -9.47
N LYS A 571 -63.61 1.12 -10.30
CA LYS A 571 -63.58 -0.10 -11.13
C LYS A 571 -62.15 -0.38 -11.67
N ARG A 572 -61.72 -1.66 -11.58
CA ARG A 572 -61.09 -2.56 -12.60
C ARG A 572 -59.98 -2.03 -13.54
N LYS A 573 -58.74 -2.58 -13.48
CA LYS A 573 -58.19 -3.82 -14.12
C LYS A 573 -57.96 -3.74 -15.66
N ASN A 574 -56.70 -3.95 -16.11
CA ASN A 574 -56.31 -5.10 -16.94
C ASN A 574 -54.79 -5.29 -17.16
N LEU A 575 -54.41 -6.58 -17.12
CA LEU A 575 -53.18 -7.31 -17.52
C LEU A 575 -53.02 -7.30 -19.07
N ASP A 576 -51.91 -7.64 -19.77
CA ASP A 576 -50.99 -8.78 -19.63
C ASP A 576 -49.79 -8.72 -20.66
N LYS A 577 -48.66 -9.36 -20.30
CA LYS A 577 -47.68 -10.21 -21.08
C LYS A 577 -46.70 -9.74 -22.19
N MET A 578 -45.41 -9.79 -21.81
CA MET A 578 -44.22 -10.58 -22.30
C MET A 578 -43.99 -11.09 -23.75
N LYS A 579 -42.73 -10.81 -24.20
CA LYS A 579 -41.66 -11.67 -24.82
C LYS A 579 -41.45 -11.79 -26.37
N ALA A 580 -40.23 -11.35 -26.75
CA ALA A 580 -39.14 -12.06 -27.49
C ALA A 580 -38.88 -11.90 -29.01
N ARG A 581 -37.62 -11.48 -29.29
CA ARG A 581 -36.59 -11.88 -30.30
C ARG A 581 -36.57 -11.37 -31.76
N GLU A 582 -35.42 -10.71 -32.03
CA GLU A 582 -34.40 -10.91 -33.10
C GLU A 582 -34.55 -10.40 -34.55
N SER A 583 -33.59 -9.50 -34.87
CA SER A 583 -32.71 -9.45 -36.06
C SER A 583 -33.23 -8.87 -37.40
N SER A 584 -32.49 -7.88 -37.94
CA SER A 584 -31.77 -8.03 -39.22
C SER A 584 -31.13 -6.71 -39.74
N ASN A 585 -29.95 -6.90 -40.36
CA ASN A 585 -29.35 -6.18 -41.49
C ASN A 585 -28.75 -4.77 -41.31
N ILE A 586 -27.44 -4.65 -41.64
CA ILE A 586 -26.92 -3.94 -42.83
C ILE A 586 -25.50 -4.47 -43.15
N LYS A 587 -25.24 -4.73 -44.44
CA LYS A 587 -23.94 -5.04 -45.06
C LYS A 587 -23.87 -4.37 -46.44
N ALA A 588 -22.62 -4.21 -46.92
CA ALA A 588 -22.13 -3.75 -48.24
C ALA A 588 -21.67 -2.28 -48.28
N SER A 589 -20.52 -1.89 -48.86
CA SER A 589 -19.65 -2.54 -49.86
C SER A 589 -18.19 -2.00 -49.84
N LYS A 590 -17.27 -2.74 -50.48
CA LYS A 590 -15.85 -2.45 -50.77
C LYS A 590 -15.65 -1.92 -52.20
N ALA A 591 -14.56 -1.19 -52.43
CA ALA A 591 -13.70 -1.16 -53.64
C ALA A 591 -12.31 -0.60 -53.19
N GLU A 592 -11.17 -1.33 -53.21
CA GLU A 592 -10.23 -1.66 -54.32
C GLU A 592 -9.74 -0.43 -55.13
N ILE A 593 -8.48 -0.18 -55.54
CA ILE A 593 -7.13 -0.81 -55.62
C ILE A 593 -6.21 0.34 -56.20
N LYS A 594 -4.91 0.58 -55.93
CA LYS A 594 -3.68 -0.02 -56.54
C LYS A 594 -2.40 0.76 -56.17
N GLU A 595 -1.33 0.02 -55.85
CA GLU A 595 0.10 0.08 -56.29
C GLU A 595 0.85 1.44 -56.43
N LYS A 596 2.16 1.64 -56.14
CA LYS A 596 3.36 0.75 -56.19
C LYS A 596 4.60 1.42 -55.52
N SER A 597 5.38 0.58 -54.84
CA SER A 597 6.83 0.56 -54.46
C SER A 597 7.83 1.21 -55.48
N PRO A 598 9.12 1.58 -55.19
CA PRO A 598 10.06 0.79 -54.36
C PRO A 598 11.25 1.42 -53.58
N LYS A 599 11.68 0.58 -52.62
CA LYS A 599 12.99 0.27 -51.98
C LYS A 599 14.29 0.96 -52.44
N THR A 600 15.09 1.37 -51.45
CA THR A 600 16.55 1.13 -51.26
C THR A 600 16.81 1.19 -49.73
N GLY A 601 17.63 0.39 -49.06
CA GLY A 601 18.79 -0.41 -49.49
C GLY A 601 20.08 0.26 -48.99
N ASP A 602 20.63 -0.26 -47.88
CA ASP A 602 21.86 0.12 -47.14
C ASP A 602 23.05 0.64 -47.95
N LEU A 603 23.84 1.55 -47.33
CA LEU A 603 25.31 1.65 -47.45
C LEU A 603 25.92 2.64 -46.43
N GLY A 604 26.60 2.10 -45.42
CA GLY A 604 28.01 2.40 -45.13
C GLY A 604 28.41 3.74 -44.49
N ILE A 605 28.54 3.74 -43.17
CA ILE A 605 29.29 4.72 -42.36
C ILE A 605 30.79 4.59 -42.67
N LYS A 606 31.40 5.58 -43.35
CA LYS A 606 32.80 6.01 -43.12
C LYS A 606 33.28 7.27 -43.84
N ASP A 607 32.53 7.87 -44.76
CA ASP A 607 33.01 9.06 -45.52
C ASP A 607 32.27 10.39 -45.23
N SER A 608 31.40 10.44 -44.21
CA SER A 608 30.60 11.65 -43.88
C SER A 608 31.30 12.66 -42.97
N MET A 609 32.51 12.37 -42.47
CA MET A 609 33.17 13.20 -41.45
C MET A 609 34.13 14.26 -42.04
N PHE A 610 34.46 14.19 -43.33
CA PHE A 610 35.31 15.20 -44.00
C PHE A 610 34.52 16.39 -44.55
N ILE A 611 33.21 16.26 -44.77
CA ILE A 611 32.36 17.33 -45.32
C ILE A 611 31.85 18.29 -44.21
N PHE A 612 31.83 17.85 -42.95
CA PHE A 612 31.37 18.65 -41.81
C PHE A 612 32.42 19.65 -41.26
N VAL A 613 33.72 19.37 -41.49
CA VAL A 613 34.81 20.25 -41.03
C VAL A 613 34.99 21.46 -41.97
N ALA A 614 34.74 21.30 -43.28
CA ALA A 614 34.85 22.40 -44.24
C ALA A 614 33.72 23.43 -44.12
N SER A 615 32.53 23.02 -43.66
CA SER A 615 31.37 23.91 -43.48
C SER A 615 31.46 24.75 -42.20
N SER A 616 32.11 24.23 -41.16
CA SER A 616 32.30 24.92 -39.87
C SER A 616 33.31 26.07 -39.94
N VAL A 617 34.39 25.91 -40.73
CA VAL A 617 35.41 26.95 -40.94
C VAL A 617 34.86 28.11 -41.79
N LEU A 618 33.97 27.83 -42.74
CA LEU A 618 33.32 28.87 -43.55
C LEU A 618 32.32 29.70 -42.73
N ILE A 619 31.60 29.07 -41.79
CA ILE A 619 30.68 29.76 -40.86
C ILE A 619 31.46 30.64 -39.86
N TYR A 620 32.62 30.19 -39.37
CA TYR A 620 33.48 30.99 -38.48
C TYR A 620 34.09 32.22 -39.19
N LEU A 621 34.53 32.08 -40.44
CA LEU A 621 35.05 33.19 -41.25
C LEU A 621 33.96 34.21 -41.67
N LEU A 622 32.71 33.75 -41.84
CA LEU A 622 31.57 34.63 -42.14
C LEU A 622 31.07 35.39 -40.90
N ASN A 623 31.13 34.80 -39.71
CA ASN A 623 30.70 35.47 -38.47
C ASN A 623 31.69 36.50 -37.94
N ASN A 624 33.00 36.27 -38.04
CA ASN A 624 34.01 37.22 -37.53
C ASN A 624 34.14 38.51 -38.36
N ASN A 625 33.70 38.52 -39.62
CA ASN A 625 33.68 39.73 -40.45
C ASN A 625 32.49 40.67 -40.19
N GLN A 626 31.52 40.31 -39.34
CA GLN A 626 30.39 41.19 -38.99
C GLN A 626 30.56 41.97 -37.67
N ILE A 627 31.55 41.64 -36.83
CA ILE A 627 31.67 42.27 -35.50
C ILE A 627 32.44 43.61 -35.53
N ASN A 628 33.16 43.94 -36.62
CA ASN A 628 34.05 45.11 -36.66
C ASN A 628 33.45 46.40 -37.27
N LEU A 629 32.11 46.53 -37.33
CA LEU A 629 31.43 47.74 -37.85
C LEU A 629 30.59 48.52 -36.83
N LYS A 630 30.63 48.18 -35.54
CA LYS A 630 30.00 48.98 -34.48
C LYS A 630 30.97 49.22 -33.33
N ASN A 631 31.90 50.16 -33.52
CA ASN A 631 32.37 51.11 -32.50
C ASN A 631 33.62 51.85 -32.99
N LYS A 632 33.40 52.80 -33.91
CA LYS A 632 34.31 53.93 -34.10
C LYS A 632 33.51 55.15 -34.55
N LYS A 633 33.16 56.02 -33.60
CA LYS A 633 32.93 57.44 -33.85
C LYS A 633 32.96 58.26 -32.55
N VAL A 634 33.91 59.21 -32.55
CA VAL A 634 33.99 60.47 -31.76
C VAL A 634 34.38 60.26 -30.29
N LYS A 635 35.49 60.80 -29.76
CA LYS A 635 36.29 61.99 -30.06
C LYS A 635 37.75 61.77 -29.67
#